data_AF-A0A1S8TM54-F1
#
_entry.id   AF-A0A1S8TM54-F1
#
_cell.length_a   1.000
_cell.length_b   1.000
_cell.length_c   1.000
_cell.angle_alpha   90.00
_cell.angle_beta   90.00
_cell.angle_gamma   90.00
#
_symmetry.space_group_name_H-M   'P 1'
#
loop_
_entity.id
_entity.type
_entity.pdbx_description
1 polymer ?
#
loop_
_entity_poly.entity_id
_entity_poly.type
_entity_poly.pdbx_seq_one_letter_code
_entity_poly.pdbx_strand_id
1 'polypeptide(L)'
;MKHLALSTIILLLVSLCWALTVDSIPPVKRPFIGSSTNNSVMELIIGHNGLERIGLDDKSKAGIFRLFSNNNISDQISWLLPFALLGFLAVIMHERLKFQFNNRKKISIVFWFLWLAPEFIYFSSTKSSFHTYYLTMMAPSIAALTGIGITTMLEFYKEDTWKSWMLPITFIINGSTETLILSYNYNKSNGYKATTLATLIMSFIPSIILVILNLSKIRSKKDIHEGNDRENYKVNKNGISDKILVSVGLLGILIAPIVWSFTPIFYKMNGSSPSAGLELVSTIEDEGIINDSKLINFLKTNKANEKYLVAVPSAMNYASDLILKTGEPIMTIGGFSGSDKIINIDEFKQLVDSGALRYAIVKEGANSESFNFGNPNHPLTDWIESNGKRVDINEWQDASDSNNENLDINEGSQLYDLK
;
A
#
# COMPACT_ATOMS: atom_id res chain seq x y z
N MET A 1 10.82 27.27 23.03
CA MET A 1 11.34 26.07 23.73
C MET A 1 10.35 25.51 24.76
N LYS A 2 9.94 26.25 25.81
CA LYS A 2 8.99 25.74 26.83
C LYS A 2 7.68 25.19 26.24
N HIS A 3 7.02 25.96 25.37
CA HIS A 3 5.80 25.51 24.70
C HIS A 3 6.02 24.28 23.83
N LEU A 4 7.11 24.21 23.07
CA LEU A 4 7.44 23.05 22.25
C LEU A 4 7.64 21.80 23.11
N ALA A 5 8.40 21.91 24.20
CA ALA A 5 8.59 20.80 25.14
C ALA A 5 7.27 20.34 25.75
N LEU A 6 6.42 21.27 26.19
CA LEU A 6 5.10 20.95 26.74
C LEU A 6 4.21 20.27 25.68
N SER A 7 4.17 20.79 24.45
CA SER A 7 3.43 20.17 23.35
C SER A 7 3.93 18.77 23.02
N THR A 8 5.24 18.53 23.03
CA THR A 8 5.82 17.19 22.84
C THR A 8 5.42 16.23 23.97
N ILE A 9 5.43 16.69 25.23
CA ILE A 9 4.97 15.87 26.36
C ILE A 9 3.49 15.51 26.20
N ILE A 10 2.63 16.50 25.89
CA ILE A 10 1.20 16.27 25.69
C ILE A 10 0.97 15.30 24.52
N LEU A 11 1.69 15.47 23.41
CA LEU A 11 1.62 14.57 22.26
C LEU A 11 1.94 13.13 22.68
N LEU A 12 3.04 12.89 23.39
CA LEU A 12 3.42 11.55 23.85
C LEU A 12 2.37 10.94 24.79
N LEU A 13 1.86 11.73 25.74
CA LEU A 13 0.84 11.27 26.68
C LEU A 13 -0.46 10.88 25.97
N VAL A 14 -0.93 11.71 25.03
CA VAL A 14 -2.15 11.46 24.26
C VAL A 14 -1.96 10.29 23.30
N SER A 15 -0.81 10.18 22.63
CA SER A 15 -0.53 9.09 21.69
C SER A 15 -0.44 7.72 22.37
N LEU A 16 0.02 7.65 23.62
CA LEU A 16 0.22 6.39 24.33
C LEU A 16 -0.89 6.06 25.34
N CYS A 17 -1.84 6.95 25.59
CA CYS A 17 -2.83 6.77 26.66
C CYS A 17 -3.64 5.48 26.49
N TRP A 18 -4.07 5.16 25.27
CA TRP A 18 -4.87 3.96 24.99
C TRP A 18 -4.05 2.69 25.21
N ALA A 19 -2.84 2.62 24.64
CA ALA A 19 -1.95 1.47 24.78
C ALA A 19 -1.63 1.18 26.25
N LEU A 20 -1.27 2.22 27.01
CA LEU A 20 -0.99 2.10 28.44
C LEU A 20 -2.23 1.70 29.26
N THR A 21 -3.41 2.21 28.88
CA THR A 21 -4.67 1.86 29.56
C THR A 21 -5.00 0.39 29.34
N VAL A 22 -4.94 -0.10 28.10
CA VAL A 22 -5.23 -1.51 27.78
C VAL A 22 -4.24 -2.43 28.47
N ASP A 23 -2.94 -2.12 28.42
CA ASP A 23 -1.91 -2.95 29.05
C ASP A 23 -1.98 -2.94 30.57
N SER A 24 -2.57 -1.90 31.19
CA SER A 24 -2.82 -1.86 32.63
C SER A 24 -3.97 -2.76 33.11
N ILE A 25 -4.88 -3.16 32.20
CA ILE A 25 -5.99 -4.06 32.52
C ILE A 25 -5.44 -5.50 32.55
N PRO A 26 -5.70 -6.28 33.62
CA PRO A 26 -5.25 -7.66 33.71
C PRO A 26 -5.64 -8.48 32.47
N PRO A 27 -4.73 -9.30 31.89
CA PRO A 27 -4.97 -10.07 30.66
C PRO A 27 -6.27 -10.89 30.67
N VAL A 28 -6.64 -11.48 31.82
CA VAL A 28 -7.87 -12.27 31.98
C VAL A 28 -9.17 -11.44 31.96
N LYS A 29 -9.07 -10.11 32.04
CA LYS A 29 -10.20 -9.18 32.06
C LYS A 29 -10.35 -8.40 30.74
N ARG A 30 -9.60 -8.76 29.70
CA ARG A 30 -9.66 -8.10 28.40
C ARG A 30 -9.47 -9.10 27.24
N PRO A 31 -9.93 -8.77 26.03
CA PRO A 31 -9.60 -9.55 24.84
C PRO A 31 -8.08 -9.64 24.61
N PHE A 32 -7.66 -10.74 23.97
CA PHE A 32 -6.28 -10.91 23.54
C PHE A 32 -5.89 -9.88 22.48
N ILE A 33 -4.71 -9.30 22.61
CA ILE A 33 -4.13 -8.40 21.61
C ILE A 33 -3.51 -9.24 20.50
N GLY A 34 -4.27 -9.44 19.42
CA GLY A 34 -3.83 -10.23 18.26
C GLY A 34 -2.51 -9.71 17.67
N SER A 35 -1.71 -10.63 17.10
CA SER A 35 -0.38 -10.34 16.55
C SER A 35 0.66 -9.83 17.56
N SER A 36 0.36 -9.87 18.86
CA SER A 36 1.35 -9.65 19.93
C SER A 36 1.88 -10.98 20.48
N THR A 37 3.14 -11.00 20.92
CA THR A 37 3.74 -12.22 21.49
C THR A 37 3.35 -12.46 22.95
N ASN A 38 2.95 -11.42 23.67
CA ASN A 38 2.73 -11.44 25.11
C ASN A 38 1.43 -10.74 25.56
N ASN A 39 0.45 -10.61 24.66
CA ASN A 39 -0.84 -9.96 24.93
C ASN A 39 -0.71 -8.48 25.34
N SER A 40 0.25 -7.73 24.76
CA SER A 40 0.50 -6.31 25.03
C SER A 40 0.35 -5.45 23.77
N VAL A 41 -0.33 -4.31 23.91
CA VAL A 41 -0.40 -3.29 22.87
C VAL A 41 0.95 -2.61 22.68
N MET A 42 1.71 -2.37 23.75
CA MET A 42 3.04 -1.77 23.63
C MET A 42 4.01 -2.68 22.87
N GLU A 43 3.96 -3.99 23.11
CA GLU A 43 4.73 -4.96 22.35
C GLU A 43 4.28 -5.00 20.88
N LEU A 44 2.98 -4.96 20.62
CA LEU A 44 2.45 -4.84 19.25
C LEU A 44 2.95 -3.57 18.53
N ILE A 45 3.06 -2.43 19.22
CA ILE A 45 3.55 -1.16 18.66
C ILE A 45 5.06 -1.21 18.39
N ILE A 46 5.86 -1.62 19.37
CA ILE A 46 7.33 -1.53 19.32
C ILE A 46 7.93 -2.73 18.59
N GLY A 47 7.43 -3.93 18.84
CA GLY A 47 7.87 -5.19 18.23
C GLY A 47 7.28 -5.32 16.83
N HIS A 48 6.08 -5.89 16.74
CA HIS A 48 5.47 -6.29 15.47
C HIS A 48 5.30 -5.13 14.48
N ASN A 49 4.77 -3.98 14.90
CA ASN A 49 4.58 -2.83 14.00
C ASN A 49 5.81 -1.91 13.90
N GLY A 50 6.82 -2.10 14.74
CA GLY A 50 8.01 -1.26 14.80
C GLY A 50 9.25 -1.98 14.28
N LEU A 51 9.98 -2.61 15.20
CA LEU A 51 11.30 -3.22 14.94
C LEU A 51 11.24 -4.34 13.90
N GLU A 52 10.21 -5.20 13.93
CA GLU A 52 10.05 -6.27 12.94
C GLU A 52 9.85 -5.70 11.53
N ARG A 53 9.07 -4.61 11.41
CA ARG A 53 8.78 -3.97 10.12
C ARG A 53 9.97 -3.23 9.51
N ILE A 54 10.85 -2.66 10.33
CA ILE A 54 12.05 -1.98 9.82
C ILE A 54 13.07 -3.01 9.28
N GLY A 55 12.99 -4.26 9.74
CA GLY A 55 13.59 -5.40 9.08
C GLY A 55 15.08 -5.57 9.37
N LEU A 56 15.36 -6.34 10.41
CA LEU A 56 16.61 -7.10 10.56
C LEU A 56 16.57 -8.43 9.78
N ASP A 57 15.46 -8.76 9.11
CA ASP A 57 15.29 -9.98 8.29
C ASP A 57 15.25 -9.69 6.77
N ASP A 58 15.93 -10.55 6.00
CA ASP A 58 16.34 -10.37 4.60
C ASP A 58 15.30 -10.84 3.56
N LYS A 59 14.08 -10.29 3.54
CA LYS A 59 13.04 -10.74 2.58
C LYS A 59 12.75 -9.82 1.40
N SER A 60 13.29 -8.59 1.34
CA SER A 60 13.09 -7.71 0.18
C SER A 60 14.28 -6.82 -0.18
N LYS A 61 14.39 -6.46 -1.47
CA LYS A 61 15.40 -5.52 -1.99
C LYS A 61 15.04 -4.08 -1.61
N ALA A 62 15.43 -3.68 -0.39
CA ALA A 62 15.39 -2.30 0.06
C ALA A 62 16.34 -1.41 -0.76
N GLY A 63 15.98 -0.15 -0.96
CA GLY A 63 16.82 0.83 -1.66
C GLY A 63 16.09 2.12 -1.99
N ILE A 64 16.83 3.21 -2.15
CA ILE A 64 16.29 4.55 -2.43
C ILE A 64 15.49 4.61 -3.75
N PHE A 65 15.77 3.70 -4.69
CA PHE A 65 15.08 3.58 -5.97
C PHE A 65 13.96 2.52 -5.97
N ARG A 66 13.67 1.90 -4.82
CA ARG A 66 12.67 0.83 -4.72
C ARG A 66 11.29 1.29 -5.17
N LEU A 67 10.89 2.51 -4.79
CA LEU A 67 9.62 3.11 -5.21
C LEU A 67 9.52 3.36 -6.71
N PHE A 68 10.61 3.22 -7.48
CA PHE A 68 10.61 3.38 -8.94
C PHE A 68 10.87 2.06 -9.66
N SER A 69 11.04 0.95 -8.93
CA SER A 69 11.45 -0.34 -9.50
C SER A 69 10.26 -1.18 -9.99
N ASN A 70 10.54 -2.27 -10.71
CA ASN A 70 9.53 -3.24 -11.14
C ASN A 70 9.16 -4.18 -9.98
N ASN A 71 8.23 -3.77 -9.12
CA ASN A 71 7.90 -4.46 -7.86
C ASN A 71 6.47 -4.18 -7.34
N ASN A 72 5.50 -3.87 -8.21
CA ASN A 72 4.09 -3.62 -7.88
C ASN A 72 3.79 -2.49 -6.87
N ILE A 73 4.79 -1.65 -6.53
CA ILE A 73 4.58 -0.45 -5.68
C ILE A 73 4.78 0.84 -6.45
N SER A 74 5.57 0.81 -7.54
CA SER A 74 5.97 2.02 -8.26
C SER A 74 4.80 2.68 -8.97
N ASP A 75 3.94 1.87 -9.59
CA ASP A 75 2.71 2.28 -10.25
C ASP A 75 1.57 2.60 -9.26
N GLN A 76 1.78 2.43 -7.96
CA GLN A 76 0.76 2.77 -6.95
C GLN A 76 0.88 4.20 -6.44
N ILE A 77 2.07 4.80 -6.45
CA ILE A 77 2.28 6.11 -5.80
C ILE A 77 3.33 7.01 -6.46
N SER A 78 4.25 6.46 -7.26
CA SER A 78 5.45 7.20 -7.68
C SER A 78 5.25 8.12 -8.89
N TRP A 79 4.04 8.18 -9.44
CA TRP A 79 3.70 8.96 -10.64
C TRP A 79 4.22 10.40 -10.61
N LEU A 80 3.95 11.13 -9.51
CA LEU A 80 4.34 12.53 -9.33
C LEU A 80 5.46 12.72 -8.30
N LEU A 81 6.02 11.63 -7.79
CA LEU A 81 7.03 11.68 -6.73
C LEU A 81 8.32 12.41 -7.17
N PRO A 82 8.88 12.19 -8.38
CA PRO A 82 10.00 12.99 -8.87
C PRO A 82 9.67 14.48 -8.96
N PHE A 83 8.46 14.81 -9.44
CA PHE A 83 8.00 16.20 -9.50
C PHE A 83 7.93 16.83 -8.12
N ALA A 84 7.38 16.14 -7.13
CA ALA A 84 7.30 16.62 -5.75
C ALA A 84 8.69 16.91 -5.15
N LEU A 85 9.67 16.01 -5.37
CA LEU A 85 11.03 16.18 -4.87
C LEU A 85 11.76 17.37 -5.54
N LEU A 86 11.66 17.49 -6.86
CA LEU A 86 12.23 18.62 -7.60
C LEU A 86 11.50 19.94 -7.28
N GLY A 87 10.18 19.86 -7.07
CA GLY A 87 9.33 20.94 -6.58
C GLY A 87 9.82 21.49 -5.26
N PHE A 88 10.10 20.62 -4.31
CA PHE A 88 10.68 21.00 -3.02
C PHE A 88 12.06 21.68 -3.18
N LEU A 89 12.94 21.18 -4.05
CA LEU A 89 14.22 21.83 -4.34
C LEU A 89 14.04 23.24 -4.92
N ALA A 90 13.11 23.41 -5.87
CA ALA A 90 12.81 24.73 -6.45
C ALA A 90 12.36 25.72 -5.37
N VAL A 91 11.52 25.27 -4.45
CA VAL A 91 11.01 26.07 -3.35
C VAL A 91 12.11 26.46 -2.35
N ILE A 92 13.01 25.54 -2.00
CA ILE A 92 14.17 25.86 -1.16
C ILE A 92 15.02 26.96 -1.81
N MET A 93 15.27 26.85 -3.11
CA MET A 93 16.05 27.83 -3.87
C MET A 93 15.36 29.19 -3.95
N HIS A 94 14.03 29.21 -4.06
CA HIS A 94 13.21 30.43 -4.13
C HIS A 94 13.18 31.13 -2.77
N GLU A 95 12.78 30.42 -1.72
CA GLU A 95 12.58 30.96 -0.37
C GLU A 95 13.89 31.15 0.41
N ARG A 96 15.01 30.64 -0.13
CA ARG A 96 16.33 30.60 0.53
C ARG A 96 16.19 30.07 1.96
N LEU A 97 15.62 28.88 2.08
CA LEU A 97 15.18 28.30 3.35
C LEU A 97 16.34 28.28 4.35
N LYS A 98 16.28 29.17 5.35
CA LYS A 98 17.10 29.10 6.58
C LYS A 98 16.23 28.45 7.66
N PHE A 99 16.82 27.78 8.65
CA PHE A 99 16.15 27.18 9.83
C PHE A 99 15.55 28.23 10.79
N GLN A 100 14.94 29.29 10.25
CA GLN A 100 14.18 30.29 10.96
C GLN A 100 12.72 30.11 10.52
N PHE A 101 11.91 29.46 11.35
CA PHE A 101 10.48 29.19 11.13
C PHE A 101 9.64 30.45 11.35
N ASN A 102 10.00 31.55 10.70
CA ASN A 102 9.45 32.89 10.93
C ASN A 102 8.31 33.28 9.98
N ASN A 103 8.00 32.44 8.98
CA ASN A 103 6.92 32.67 8.02
C ASN A 103 6.11 31.39 7.84
N ARG A 104 4.77 31.54 7.78
CA ARG A 104 3.82 30.47 7.48
C ARG A 104 4.19 29.69 6.21
N LYS A 105 4.64 30.34 5.14
CA LYS A 105 5.06 29.66 3.91
C LYS A 105 6.16 28.63 4.18
N LYS A 106 7.23 29.04 4.87
CA LYS A 106 8.36 28.16 5.24
C LYS A 106 7.92 27.00 6.13
N ILE A 107 7.02 27.28 7.09
CA ILE A 107 6.44 26.25 7.95
C ILE A 107 5.64 25.23 7.12
N SER A 108 4.80 25.68 6.20
CA SER A 108 4.02 24.79 5.32
C SER A 108 4.91 23.91 4.44
N ILE A 109 6.00 24.47 3.89
CA ILE A 109 6.94 23.72 3.05
C ILE A 109 7.64 22.63 3.86
N VAL A 110 8.11 22.98 5.05
CA VAL A 110 8.76 22.02 5.96
C VAL A 110 7.75 20.97 6.42
N PHE A 111 6.50 21.34 6.69
CA PHE A 111 5.44 20.39 7.04
C PHE A 111 5.23 19.35 5.95
N TRP A 112 5.02 19.76 4.70
CA TRP A 112 4.80 18.82 3.60
C TRP A 112 6.02 17.93 3.32
N PHE A 113 7.22 18.48 3.42
CA PHE A 113 8.44 17.69 3.26
C PHE A 113 8.65 16.71 4.42
N LEU A 114 8.43 17.13 5.67
CA LEU A 114 8.54 16.25 6.84
C LEU A 114 7.41 15.23 6.94
N TRP A 115 6.31 15.42 6.21
CA TRP A 115 5.35 14.36 5.96
C TRP A 115 5.92 13.34 4.97
N LEU A 116 6.34 13.80 3.78
CA LEU A 116 6.80 12.90 2.72
C LEU A 116 8.08 12.14 3.07
N ALA A 117 9.05 12.79 3.69
CA ALA A 117 10.40 12.26 3.83
C ALA A 117 10.46 10.99 4.72
N PRO A 118 9.86 10.94 5.91
CA PRO A 118 9.84 9.72 6.71
C PRO A 118 9.15 8.55 6.00
N GLU A 119 8.05 8.80 5.30
CA GLU A 119 7.30 7.79 4.55
C GLU A 119 8.11 7.27 3.36
N PHE A 120 8.70 8.17 2.57
CA PHE A 120 9.59 7.82 1.46
C PHE A 120 10.78 6.98 1.95
N ILE A 121 11.40 7.36 3.07
CA ILE A 121 12.49 6.60 3.69
C ILE A 121 11.99 5.21 4.09
N TYR A 122 10.89 5.14 4.86
CA TYR A 122 10.34 3.90 5.37
C TYR A 122 10.00 2.92 4.23
N PHE A 123 9.23 3.34 3.23
CA PHE A 123 8.84 2.45 2.13
C PHE A 123 10.00 2.10 1.18
N SER A 124 11.04 2.94 1.14
CA SER A 124 12.27 2.60 0.44
C SER A 124 13.14 1.60 1.20
N SER A 125 13.17 1.67 2.54
CA SER A 125 14.12 0.92 3.38
C SER A 125 13.56 -0.32 4.07
N THR A 126 12.25 -0.39 4.31
CA THR A 126 11.62 -1.50 5.05
C THR A 126 11.92 -2.83 4.37
N LYS A 127 12.47 -3.81 5.09
CA LYS A 127 12.65 -5.15 4.51
C LYS A 127 11.44 -6.06 4.71
N SER A 128 10.53 -5.65 5.60
CA SER A 128 9.29 -6.38 5.89
C SER A 128 8.26 -6.24 4.77
N SER A 129 7.36 -7.22 4.73
CA SER A 129 6.14 -7.13 3.93
C SER A 129 5.25 -6.00 4.46
N PHE A 130 4.63 -5.29 3.54
CA PHE A 130 3.59 -4.29 3.81
C PHE A 130 2.60 -4.30 2.65
N HIS A 131 1.40 -3.78 2.87
CA HIS A 131 0.41 -3.68 1.81
C HIS A 131 0.58 -2.41 0.97
N THR A 132 0.39 -2.54 -0.33
CA THR A 132 0.52 -1.44 -1.32
C THR A 132 -0.32 -0.22 -0.96
N TYR A 133 -1.52 -0.42 -0.42
CA TYR A 133 -2.42 0.70 -0.08
C TYR A 133 -1.87 1.63 1.02
N TYR A 134 -0.89 1.21 1.83
CA TYR A 134 -0.25 2.12 2.80
C TYR A 134 0.47 3.29 2.13
N LEU A 135 0.89 3.13 0.87
CA LEU A 135 1.55 4.19 0.11
C LEU A 135 0.64 5.41 -0.10
N THR A 136 -0.69 5.24 0.01
CA THR A 136 -1.65 6.35 -0.09
C THR A 136 -1.36 7.49 0.90
N MET A 137 -0.70 7.19 2.02
CA MET A 137 -0.29 8.19 3.01
C MET A 137 0.62 9.28 2.42
N MET A 138 1.41 8.95 1.39
CA MET A 138 2.28 9.91 0.70
C MET A 138 1.52 10.84 -0.24
N ALA A 139 0.29 10.49 -0.67
CA ALA A 139 -0.41 11.20 -1.74
C ALA A 139 -0.66 12.69 -1.43
N PRO A 140 -1.12 13.10 -0.21
CA PRO A 140 -1.34 14.51 0.09
C PRO A 140 -0.06 15.35 0.02
N SER A 141 1.06 14.82 0.52
CA SER A 141 2.33 15.52 0.53
C SER A 141 2.95 15.63 -0.87
N ILE A 142 2.85 14.56 -1.68
CA ILE A 142 3.24 14.58 -3.10
C ILE A 142 2.40 15.63 -3.86
N ALA A 143 1.08 15.62 -3.70
CA ALA A 143 0.19 16.58 -4.37
C ALA A 143 0.50 18.03 -3.98
N ALA A 144 0.66 18.31 -2.69
CA ALA A 144 0.98 19.65 -2.20
C ALA A 144 2.35 20.14 -2.71
N LEU A 145 3.39 19.32 -2.61
CA LEU A 145 4.74 19.68 -3.08
C LEU A 145 4.81 19.83 -4.60
N THR A 146 4.04 19.03 -5.34
CA THR A 146 3.91 19.16 -6.80
C THR A 146 3.25 20.49 -7.15
N GLY A 147 2.11 20.83 -6.54
CA GLY A 147 1.42 22.10 -6.78
C GLY A 147 2.26 23.33 -6.44
N ILE A 148 2.92 23.33 -5.27
CA ILE A 148 3.83 24.41 -4.86
C ILE A 148 5.03 24.47 -5.82
N GLY A 149 5.59 23.32 -6.19
CA GLY A 149 6.73 23.20 -7.11
C GLY A 149 6.44 23.81 -8.48
N ILE A 150 5.30 23.46 -9.09
CA ILE A 150 4.87 24.00 -10.39
C ILE A 150 4.79 25.53 -10.34
N THR A 151 4.13 26.08 -9.32
CA THR A 151 3.98 27.54 -9.20
C THR A 151 5.31 28.25 -9.04
N THR A 152 6.24 27.68 -8.27
CA THR A 152 7.59 28.24 -8.06
C THR A 152 8.44 28.16 -9.33
N MET A 153 8.42 27.01 -10.02
CA MET A 153 9.18 26.83 -11.27
C MET A 153 8.62 27.69 -12.41
N LEU A 154 7.32 28.00 -12.41
CA LEU A 154 6.71 28.97 -13.32
C LEU A 154 7.23 30.40 -13.11
N GLU A 155 7.55 30.78 -11.88
CA GLU A 155 8.21 32.06 -11.58
C GLU A 155 9.65 32.05 -12.10
N PHE A 156 10.41 31.00 -11.81
CA PHE A 156 11.78 30.83 -12.35
C PHE A 156 11.83 30.86 -13.88
N TYR A 157 10.84 30.30 -14.56
CA TYR A 157 10.75 30.30 -16.02
C TYR A 157 10.62 31.72 -16.62
N LYS A 158 10.11 32.68 -15.85
CA LYS A 158 9.96 34.08 -16.24
C LYS A 158 11.18 34.94 -15.89
N GLU A 159 12.04 34.49 -15.00
CA GLU A 159 13.18 35.27 -14.49
C GLU A 159 14.37 35.33 -15.49
N ASP A 160 14.32 34.61 -16.61
CA ASP A 160 15.38 34.53 -17.63
C ASP A 160 16.79 34.24 -17.04
N THR A 161 16.83 33.44 -15.95
CA THR A 161 18.05 32.94 -15.30
C THR A 161 18.24 31.45 -15.57
N TRP A 162 19.36 30.86 -15.13
CA TRP A 162 19.57 29.41 -15.21
C TRP A 162 18.44 28.59 -14.55
N LYS A 163 17.70 29.18 -13.60
CA LYS A 163 16.57 28.53 -12.93
C LYS A 163 15.39 28.29 -13.86
N SER A 164 15.29 28.99 -15.00
CA SER A 164 14.22 28.75 -15.98
C SER A 164 14.25 27.32 -16.53
N TRP A 165 15.39 26.65 -16.47
CA TRP A 165 15.55 25.26 -16.88
C TRP A 165 14.88 24.25 -15.93
N MET A 166 14.58 24.62 -14.68
CA MET A 166 14.01 23.68 -13.71
C MET A 166 12.66 23.11 -14.15
N LEU A 167 11.80 23.96 -14.73
CA LEU A 167 10.47 23.56 -15.17
C LEU A 167 10.49 22.49 -16.28
N PRO A 168 11.13 22.72 -17.45
CA PRO A 168 11.20 21.69 -18.48
C PRO A 168 11.98 20.44 -18.05
N ILE A 169 13.05 20.59 -17.26
CA ILE A 169 13.81 19.44 -16.74
C ILE A 169 12.92 18.57 -15.83
N THR A 170 12.11 19.20 -14.98
CA THR A 170 11.22 18.48 -14.06
C THR A 170 10.15 17.70 -14.82
N PHE A 171 9.52 18.30 -15.84
CA PHE A 171 8.58 17.57 -16.69
C PHE A 171 9.23 16.39 -17.42
N ILE A 172 10.45 16.57 -17.96
CA ILE A 172 11.20 15.49 -18.62
C ILE A 172 11.47 14.35 -17.63
N ILE A 173 12.02 14.66 -16.45
CA ILE A 173 12.35 13.65 -15.43
C ILE A 173 11.08 12.91 -14.98
N ASN A 174 9.99 13.62 -14.72
CA ASN A 174 8.74 12.99 -14.29
C ASN A 174 8.14 12.12 -15.41
N GLY A 175 8.02 12.66 -16.62
CA GLY A 175 7.52 11.93 -17.79
C GLY A 175 8.36 10.69 -18.14
N SER A 176 9.69 10.78 -18.03
CA SER A 176 10.60 9.63 -18.15
C SER A 176 10.33 8.58 -17.07
N THR A 177 10.09 9.01 -15.83
CA THR A 177 9.82 8.10 -14.70
C THR A 177 8.49 7.37 -14.90
N GLU A 178 7.42 8.06 -15.27
CA GLU A 178 6.13 7.43 -15.55
C GLU A 178 6.23 6.46 -16.73
N THR A 179 6.93 6.85 -17.79
CA THR A 179 7.17 5.98 -18.96
C THR A 179 7.95 4.72 -18.56
N LEU A 180 8.96 4.84 -17.69
CA LEU A 180 9.71 3.71 -17.16
C LEU A 180 8.81 2.77 -16.35
N ILE A 181 7.98 3.31 -15.45
CA ILE A 181 7.05 2.52 -14.63
C ILE A 181 6.07 1.75 -15.53
N LEU A 182 5.47 2.43 -16.51
CA LEU A 182 4.57 1.80 -17.49
C LEU A 182 5.29 0.75 -18.35
N SER A 183 6.58 0.96 -18.64
CA SER A 183 7.37 0.03 -19.48
C SER A 183 7.50 -1.36 -18.87
N TYR A 184 7.46 -1.49 -17.54
CA TYR A 184 7.57 -2.77 -16.84
C TYR A 184 6.47 -3.76 -17.23
N ASN A 185 5.29 -3.25 -17.56
CA ASN A 185 4.11 -4.01 -17.91
C ASN A 185 3.64 -3.73 -19.34
N TYR A 186 4.48 -3.11 -20.18
CA TYR A 186 4.11 -2.62 -21.52
C TYR A 186 3.43 -3.67 -22.41
N ASN A 187 3.85 -4.93 -22.30
CA ASN A 187 3.33 -6.03 -23.11
C ASN A 187 2.11 -6.75 -22.50
N LYS A 188 1.69 -6.42 -21.27
CA LYS A 188 0.58 -7.10 -20.60
C LYS A 188 -0.77 -6.79 -21.24
N SER A 189 -1.00 -5.56 -21.69
CA SER A 189 -2.28 -5.18 -22.30
C SER A 189 -2.16 -4.03 -23.28
N ASN A 190 -3.16 -3.87 -24.15
CA ASN A 190 -3.26 -2.69 -25.02
C ASN A 190 -3.46 -1.39 -24.23
N GLY A 191 -4.06 -1.47 -23.04
CA GLY A 191 -4.20 -0.33 -22.13
C GLY A 191 -2.84 0.22 -21.68
N TYR A 192 -1.89 -0.67 -21.38
CA TYR A 192 -0.52 -0.28 -21.04
C TYR A 192 0.17 0.45 -22.19
N LYS A 193 0.06 -0.07 -23.42
CA LYS A 193 0.64 0.55 -24.62
C LYS A 193 0.04 1.92 -24.90
N ALA A 194 -1.29 2.04 -24.86
CA ALA A 194 -2.00 3.29 -25.10
C ALA A 194 -1.65 4.36 -24.06
N THR A 195 -1.64 3.98 -22.78
CA THR A 195 -1.29 4.90 -21.67
C THR A 195 0.17 5.35 -21.76
N THR A 196 1.09 4.45 -22.10
CA THR A 196 2.51 4.77 -22.30
C THR A 196 2.68 5.79 -23.42
N LEU A 197 2.07 5.53 -24.58
CA LEU A 197 2.16 6.43 -25.73
C LEU A 197 1.58 7.81 -25.43
N ALA A 198 0.39 7.86 -24.81
CA ALA A 198 -0.27 9.11 -24.44
C ALA A 198 0.58 9.93 -23.44
N THR A 199 1.11 9.27 -22.41
CA THR A 199 1.99 9.89 -21.40
C THR A 199 3.27 10.43 -22.03
N LEU A 200 3.89 9.68 -22.93
CA LEU A 200 5.12 10.08 -23.61
C LEU A 200 4.88 11.31 -24.52
N ILE A 201 3.84 11.30 -25.34
CA ILE A 201 3.52 12.42 -26.23
C ILE A 201 3.24 13.68 -25.40
N MET A 202 2.39 13.56 -24.38
CA MET A 202 1.86 14.71 -23.65
C MET A 202 2.84 15.28 -22.62
N SER A 203 3.78 14.51 -22.11
CA SER A 203 4.81 15.00 -21.17
C SER A 203 6.06 15.56 -21.89
N PHE A 204 6.49 14.97 -23.00
CA PHE A 204 7.72 15.41 -23.69
C PHE A 204 7.49 16.56 -24.68
N ILE A 205 6.39 16.60 -25.44
CA ILE A 205 6.18 17.67 -26.43
C ILE A 205 6.17 19.06 -25.79
N PRO A 206 5.39 19.33 -24.72
CA PRO A 206 5.39 20.64 -24.08
C PRO A 206 6.75 20.98 -23.48
N SER A 207 7.45 19.99 -22.94
CA SER A 207 8.80 20.16 -22.38
C SER A 207 9.82 20.57 -23.44
N ILE A 208 9.80 19.94 -24.61
CA ILE A 208 10.66 20.28 -25.75
C ILE A 208 10.36 21.70 -26.22
N ILE A 209 9.08 22.08 -26.32
CA ILE A 209 8.69 23.44 -26.70
C ILE A 209 9.20 24.47 -25.67
N LEU A 210 9.04 24.19 -24.37
CA LEU A 210 9.59 25.04 -23.30
C LEU A 210 11.12 25.15 -23.37
N VAL A 211 11.83 24.06 -23.68
CA VAL A 211 13.29 24.10 -23.91
C VAL A 211 13.65 25.00 -25.09
N ILE A 212 12.96 24.85 -26.23
CA ILE A 212 13.20 25.67 -27.43
C ILE A 212 12.96 27.15 -27.13
N LEU A 213 11.84 27.47 -26.48
CA LEU A 213 11.52 28.86 -26.10
C LEU A 213 12.58 29.44 -25.15
N ASN A 214 13.06 28.65 -24.19
CA ASN A 214 14.12 29.08 -23.28
C ASN A 214 15.46 29.31 -24.00
N LEU A 215 15.82 28.46 -24.95
CA LEU A 215 17.01 28.65 -25.81
C LEU A 215 16.89 29.91 -26.70
N SER A 216 15.71 30.14 -27.28
CA SER A 216 15.45 31.34 -28.09
C SER A 216 15.62 32.63 -27.28
N LYS A 217 15.15 32.65 -26.02
CA LYS A 217 15.35 33.78 -25.10
C LYS A 217 16.84 34.05 -24.83
N ILE A 218 17.61 32.99 -24.56
CA ILE A 218 19.06 33.09 -24.29
C ILE A 218 19.81 33.62 -25.52
N ARG A 219 19.52 33.07 -26.71
CA ARG A 219 20.14 33.50 -27.96
C ARG A 219 19.86 34.97 -28.26
N SER A 220 18.60 35.38 -28.15
CA SER A 220 18.20 36.78 -28.37
C SER A 220 18.94 37.75 -27.44
N LYS A 221 19.16 37.39 -26.17
CA LYS A 221 19.90 38.23 -25.22
C LYS A 221 21.38 38.38 -25.60
N LYS A 222 21.99 37.31 -26.14
CA LYS A 222 23.37 37.35 -26.64
C LYS A 222 23.50 38.26 -27.86
N ASP A 223 22.56 38.16 -28.80
CA ASP A 223 22.54 39.00 -30.01
C ASP A 223 22.39 40.50 -29.68
N ILE A 224 21.59 40.85 -28.65
CA ILE A 224 21.46 42.22 -28.14
C ILE A 224 22.76 42.72 -27.48
N HIS A 225 23.48 41.84 -26.78
CA HIS A 225 24.73 42.21 -26.10
C HIS A 225 25.91 42.37 -27.08
N GLU A 226 25.89 41.67 -28.21
CA GLU A 226 26.92 41.73 -29.26
C GLU A 226 26.71 42.86 -30.28
N GLY A 227 25.73 43.75 -30.07
CA GLY A 227 25.61 45.02 -30.80
C GLY A 227 24.96 44.93 -32.18
N ASN A 228 24.27 43.82 -32.51
CA ASN A 228 23.45 43.75 -33.71
C ASN A 228 22.16 44.58 -33.54
N ASP A 229 21.81 45.34 -34.59
CA ASP A 229 20.89 46.48 -34.60
C ASP A 229 19.55 46.32 -33.84
N ARG A 230 19.14 47.44 -33.23
CA ARG A 230 17.97 47.60 -32.34
C ARG A 230 16.59 47.50 -33.00
N GLU A 231 16.49 47.32 -34.32
CA GLU A 231 15.27 47.72 -35.03
C GLU A 231 14.22 46.65 -35.33
N ASN A 232 14.43 45.36 -35.07
CA ASN A 232 13.41 44.36 -35.44
C ASN A 232 13.33 43.12 -34.56
N TYR A 233 13.15 43.28 -33.24
CA TYR A 233 12.74 42.13 -32.40
C TYR A 233 11.59 42.46 -31.45
N LYS A 234 10.40 42.67 -32.03
CA LYS A 234 9.17 42.22 -31.37
C LYS A 234 9.20 40.69 -31.41
N VAL A 235 9.69 40.03 -30.34
CA VAL A 235 9.39 38.61 -30.14
C VAL A 235 7.88 38.47 -30.33
N ASN A 236 7.49 37.73 -31.37
CA ASN A 236 6.11 37.61 -31.78
C ASN A 236 5.31 37.06 -30.58
N LYS A 237 4.59 37.94 -29.89
CA LYS A 237 3.76 37.63 -28.70
C LYS A 237 2.59 36.70 -29.03
N ASN A 238 2.45 36.31 -30.30
CA ASN A 238 1.43 35.39 -30.83
C ASN A 238 1.81 33.90 -30.68
N GLY A 239 2.90 33.57 -29.97
CA GLY A 239 3.22 32.20 -29.58
C GLY A 239 2.28 31.65 -28.50
N ILE A 240 2.18 30.32 -28.40
CA ILE A 240 1.43 29.62 -27.34
C ILE A 240 1.96 30.09 -25.98
N SER A 241 1.06 30.54 -25.07
CA SER A 241 1.49 31.05 -23.77
C SER A 241 2.15 29.96 -22.91
N ASP A 242 3.17 30.31 -22.12
CA ASP A 242 3.83 29.41 -21.17
C ASP A 242 2.83 28.68 -20.27
N LYS A 243 1.74 29.35 -19.89
CA LYS A 243 0.66 28.77 -19.09
C LYS A 243 -0.04 27.61 -19.81
N ILE A 244 -0.31 27.76 -21.12
CA ILE A 244 -0.94 26.69 -21.91
C ILE A 244 0.01 25.50 -22.01
N LEU A 245 1.30 25.73 -22.31
CA LEU A 245 2.28 24.64 -22.39
C LEU A 245 2.42 23.90 -21.06
N VAL A 246 2.45 24.63 -19.95
CA VAL A 246 2.52 24.04 -18.61
C VAL A 246 1.23 23.29 -18.27
N SER A 247 0.06 23.82 -18.63
CA SER A 247 -1.21 23.09 -18.46
C SER A 247 -1.23 21.80 -19.28
N VAL A 248 -0.76 21.81 -20.52
CA VAL A 248 -0.68 20.62 -21.37
C VAL A 248 0.32 19.60 -20.80
N GLY A 249 1.50 20.06 -20.37
CA GLY A 249 2.49 19.20 -19.72
C GLY A 249 1.98 18.60 -18.41
N LEU A 250 1.25 19.38 -17.61
CA LEU A 250 0.62 18.93 -16.39
C LEU A 250 -0.47 17.90 -16.67
N LEU A 251 -1.32 18.14 -17.68
CA LEU A 251 -2.30 17.15 -18.11
C LEU A 251 -1.62 15.86 -18.57
N GLY A 252 -0.48 15.96 -19.25
CA GLY A 252 0.31 14.81 -19.71
C GLY A 252 0.79 13.90 -18.58
N ILE A 253 1.42 14.46 -17.55
CA ILE A 253 1.86 13.70 -16.36
C ILE A 253 0.70 13.26 -15.45
N LEU A 254 -0.53 13.73 -15.71
CA LEU A 254 -1.72 13.26 -15.01
C LEU A 254 -2.42 12.10 -15.72
N ILE A 255 -2.06 11.76 -16.97
CA ILE A 255 -2.72 10.69 -17.72
C ILE A 255 -2.59 9.35 -17.00
N ALA A 256 -1.37 8.92 -16.69
CA ALA A 256 -1.13 7.63 -16.03
C ALA A 256 -1.82 7.53 -14.66
N PRO A 257 -1.64 8.46 -13.70
CA PRO A 257 -2.32 8.38 -12.41
C PRO A 257 -3.85 8.50 -12.50
N ILE A 258 -4.39 9.23 -13.49
CA ILE A 258 -5.85 9.24 -13.75
C ILE A 258 -6.32 7.86 -14.20
N VAL A 259 -5.66 7.26 -15.20
CA VAL A 259 -6.02 5.93 -15.68
C VAL A 259 -6.01 4.93 -14.52
N TRP A 260 -4.95 4.92 -13.70
CA TRP A 260 -4.86 4.07 -12.51
C TRP A 260 -6.02 4.33 -11.56
N SER A 261 -6.22 5.58 -11.15
CA SER A 261 -7.23 5.95 -10.14
C SER A 261 -8.68 5.61 -10.55
N PHE A 262 -8.95 5.51 -11.85
CA PHE A 262 -10.28 5.15 -12.36
C PHE A 262 -10.49 3.64 -12.51
N THR A 263 -9.43 2.82 -12.57
CA THR A 263 -9.58 1.36 -12.71
C THR A 263 -10.43 0.72 -11.59
N PRO A 264 -10.30 1.08 -10.30
CA PRO A 264 -11.17 0.60 -9.23
C PRO A 264 -12.68 0.86 -9.42
N ILE A 265 -13.03 1.91 -10.17
CA ILE A 265 -14.43 2.30 -10.39
C ILE A 265 -15.12 1.29 -11.34
N PHE A 266 -14.35 0.71 -12.26
CA PHE A 266 -14.87 -0.14 -13.33
C PHE A 266 -14.55 -1.62 -13.16
N TYR A 267 -13.52 -1.96 -12.38
CA TYR A 267 -13.05 -3.33 -12.21
C TYR A 267 -13.05 -3.72 -10.73
N LYS A 268 -13.44 -4.97 -10.46
CA LYS A 268 -13.34 -5.54 -9.12
C LYS A 268 -11.87 -5.67 -8.74
N MET A 269 -11.58 -5.45 -7.46
CA MET A 269 -10.27 -5.69 -6.87
C MET A 269 -10.42 -6.51 -5.61
N ASN A 270 -9.33 -7.14 -5.20
CA ASN A 270 -9.26 -7.84 -3.93
C ASN A 270 -9.45 -6.86 -2.75
N GLY A 271 -10.46 -7.10 -1.92
CA GLY A 271 -10.77 -6.23 -0.77
C GLY A 271 -9.75 -6.28 0.36
N SER A 272 -8.94 -7.34 0.44
CA SER A 272 -7.90 -7.51 1.49
C SER A 272 -6.58 -6.81 1.14
N SER A 273 -6.29 -6.65 -0.15
CA SER A 273 -5.10 -5.96 -0.64
C SER A 273 -5.46 -5.01 -1.80
N PRO A 274 -6.19 -3.92 -1.52
CA PRO A 274 -6.65 -3.00 -2.55
C PRO A 274 -5.47 -2.35 -3.28
N SER A 275 -5.62 -2.25 -4.60
CA SER A 275 -4.67 -1.62 -5.51
C SER A 275 -5.42 -0.98 -6.67
N ALA A 276 -4.75 -0.07 -7.38
CA ALA A 276 -5.25 0.51 -8.61
C ALA A 276 -4.30 0.13 -9.75
N GLY A 277 -4.82 -0.11 -10.95
CA GLY A 277 -3.98 -0.40 -12.10
C GLY A 277 -4.67 -1.19 -13.19
N LEU A 278 -4.01 -1.23 -14.35
CA LEU A 278 -4.51 -1.96 -15.51
C LEU A 278 -4.41 -3.48 -15.34
N GLU A 279 -3.71 -3.96 -14.30
CA GLU A 279 -3.74 -5.34 -13.82
C GLU A 279 -5.15 -5.83 -13.54
N LEU A 280 -6.01 -4.96 -12.98
CA LEU A 280 -7.40 -5.31 -12.62
C LEU A 280 -8.26 -5.66 -13.83
N VAL A 281 -7.87 -5.20 -15.02
CA VAL A 281 -8.56 -5.52 -16.28
C VAL A 281 -8.41 -7.00 -16.64
N SER A 282 -7.27 -7.60 -16.27
CA SER A 282 -6.96 -9.00 -16.56
C SER A 282 -7.41 -9.98 -15.47
N THR A 283 -7.71 -9.52 -14.26
CA THR A 283 -8.04 -10.39 -13.10
C THR A 283 -9.49 -10.88 -13.10
N ILE A 284 -10.26 -10.62 -14.17
CA ILE A 284 -11.67 -11.01 -14.27
C ILE A 284 -11.85 -12.54 -14.27
N GLU A 285 -10.81 -13.32 -14.55
CA GLU A 285 -10.96 -14.77 -14.75
C GLU A 285 -10.62 -15.67 -13.55
N ASP A 286 -9.99 -15.21 -12.45
CA ASP A 286 -9.32 -16.16 -11.54
C ASP A 286 -9.23 -15.78 -10.05
N GLU A 287 -10.16 -15.00 -9.50
CA GLU A 287 -10.41 -15.12 -8.05
C GLU A 287 -11.26 -16.38 -7.84
N GLY A 288 -10.58 -17.51 -7.66
CA GLY A 288 -11.15 -18.80 -7.31
C GLY A 288 -12.19 -18.61 -6.21
N ILE A 289 -13.45 -18.65 -6.62
CA ILE A 289 -14.56 -18.83 -5.68
C ILE A 289 -14.31 -20.20 -5.10
N ILE A 290 -13.78 -20.25 -3.88
CA ILE A 290 -13.72 -21.49 -3.11
C ILE A 290 -15.14 -22.02 -3.08
N ASN A 291 -15.37 -23.12 -3.79
CA ASN A 291 -16.68 -23.71 -3.89
C ASN A 291 -16.89 -24.56 -2.64
N ASP A 292 -17.02 -23.94 -1.46
CA ASP A 292 -17.24 -24.64 -0.18
C ASP A 292 -18.68 -25.13 -0.01
N SER A 293 -19.39 -25.32 -1.13
CA SER A 293 -20.81 -25.62 -1.12
C SER A 293 -21.10 -26.89 -0.31
N LYS A 294 -20.23 -27.90 -0.44
CA LYS A 294 -20.38 -29.18 0.25
C LYS A 294 -19.97 -29.12 1.72
N LEU A 295 -18.90 -28.41 2.08
CA LEU A 295 -18.50 -28.19 3.47
C LEU A 295 -19.60 -27.44 4.23
N ILE A 296 -20.11 -26.35 3.65
CA ILE A 296 -21.18 -25.56 4.25
C ILE A 296 -22.45 -26.40 4.42
N ASN A 297 -22.84 -27.15 3.38
CA ASN A 297 -24.01 -28.01 3.45
C ASN A 297 -23.84 -29.11 4.51
N PHE A 298 -22.68 -29.75 4.57
CA PHE A 298 -22.36 -30.75 5.58
C PHE A 298 -22.50 -30.17 6.99
N LEU A 299 -21.83 -29.03 7.25
CA LEU A 299 -21.85 -28.39 8.57
C LEU A 299 -23.26 -27.96 8.96
N LYS A 300 -24.02 -27.33 8.05
CA LYS A 300 -25.40 -26.88 8.33
C LYS A 300 -26.37 -28.04 8.55
N THR A 301 -26.24 -29.12 7.80
CA THR A 301 -27.10 -30.31 7.93
C THR A 301 -26.85 -31.03 9.25
N ASN A 302 -25.59 -31.06 9.70
CA ASN A 302 -25.19 -31.75 10.93
C ASN A 302 -25.17 -30.87 12.18
N LYS A 303 -25.44 -29.57 12.05
CA LYS A 303 -25.59 -28.66 13.19
C LYS A 303 -26.87 -29.00 13.94
N ALA A 304 -26.73 -29.24 15.23
CA ALA A 304 -27.83 -29.36 16.18
C ALA A 304 -28.00 -28.03 16.93
N ASN A 305 -27.44 -27.93 18.14
CA ASN A 305 -27.58 -26.78 19.04
C ASN A 305 -26.23 -26.12 19.36
N GLU A 306 -25.17 -26.44 18.60
CA GLU A 306 -23.84 -25.90 18.81
C GLU A 306 -23.84 -24.38 18.65
N LYS A 307 -23.10 -23.70 19.52
CA LYS A 307 -22.91 -22.25 19.46
C LYS A 307 -22.08 -21.86 18.24
N TYR A 308 -21.05 -22.64 17.94
CA TYR A 308 -20.15 -22.42 16.80
C TYR A 308 -20.36 -23.53 15.77
N LEU A 309 -20.51 -23.16 14.50
CA LEU A 309 -20.70 -24.10 13.41
C LEU A 309 -19.47 -24.99 13.21
N VAL A 310 -18.27 -24.40 13.32
CA VAL A 310 -16.98 -25.09 13.22
C VAL A 310 -15.88 -24.25 13.86
N ALA A 311 -14.86 -24.91 14.40
CA ALA A 311 -13.60 -24.29 14.80
C ALA A 311 -12.57 -24.36 13.67
N VAL A 312 -11.91 -23.25 13.37
CA VAL A 312 -10.97 -23.13 12.25
C VAL A 312 -9.66 -22.47 12.65
N PRO A 313 -8.55 -22.74 11.93
CA PRO A 313 -7.22 -22.25 12.34
C PRO A 313 -7.13 -20.72 12.39
N SER A 314 -7.68 -20.00 11.41
CA SER A 314 -7.50 -18.55 11.31
C SER A 314 -8.75 -17.82 10.79
N ALA A 315 -8.88 -16.54 11.15
CA ALA A 315 -9.94 -15.70 10.61
C ALA A 315 -9.71 -15.38 9.13
N MET A 316 -8.45 -15.14 8.74
CA MET A 316 -8.08 -14.65 7.42
C MET A 316 -8.39 -15.66 6.31
N ASN A 317 -8.12 -16.95 6.54
CA ASN A 317 -8.18 -17.98 5.49
C ASN A 317 -9.41 -18.90 5.58
N TYR A 318 -10.12 -18.90 6.71
CA TYR A 318 -11.20 -19.85 6.96
C TYR A 318 -12.48 -19.15 7.45
N ALA A 319 -12.40 -18.43 8.57
CA ALA A 319 -13.62 -17.99 9.24
C ALA A 319 -14.37 -16.90 8.47
N SER A 320 -13.66 -15.96 7.84
CA SER A 320 -14.26 -14.80 7.17
C SER A 320 -15.28 -15.23 6.11
N ASP A 321 -14.91 -16.12 5.21
CA ASP A 321 -15.75 -16.60 4.12
C ASP A 321 -16.89 -17.49 4.61
N LEU A 322 -16.61 -18.41 5.55
CA LEU A 322 -17.66 -19.21 6.18
C LEU A 322 -18.69 -18.33 6.90
N ILE A 323 -18.28 -17.29 7.64
CA ILE A 323 -19.22 -16.35 8.29
C ILE A 323 -20.09 -15.66 7.23
N LEU A 324 -19.50 -15.14 6.15
CA LEU A 324 -20.23 -14.41 5.11
C LEU A 324 -21.22 -15.30 4.35
N LYS A 325 -20.83 -16.54 4.02
CA LYS A 325 -21.68 -17.50 3.29
C LYS A 325 -22.76 -18.14 4.18
N THR A 326 -22.47 -18.35 5.46
CA THR A 326 -23.38 -19.10 6.35
C THR A 326 -24.26 -18.22 7.22
N GLY A 327 -23.77 -17.04 7.62
CA GLY A 327 -24.36 -16.21 8.69
C GLY A 327 -24.16 -16.76 10.10
N GLU A 328 -23.36 -17.82 10.25
CA GLU A 328 -23.21 -18.56 11.51
C GLU A 328 -21.95 -18.14 12.29
N PRO A 329 -21.94 -18.29 13.63
CA PRO A 329 -20.73 -18.08 14.42
C PRO A 329 -19.68 -19.14 14.09
N ILE A 330 -18.48 -18.68 13.71
CA ILE A 330 -17.31 -19.53 13.48
C ILE A 330 -16.27 -19.25 14.57
N MET A 331 -15.72 -20.30 15.19
CA MET A 331 -14.68 -20.16 16.19
C MET A 331 -13.31 -20.15 15.50
N THR A 332 -12.51 -19.11 15.73
CA THR A 332 -11.10 -19.12 15.35
C THR A 332 -10.29 -19.60 16.55
N ILE A 333 -9.32 -20.50 16.33
CA ILE A 333 -8.44 -20.99 17.41
C ILE A 333 -7.07 -20.31 17.42
N GLY A 334 -6.63 -19.73 16.29
CA GLY A 334 -5.33 -19.07 16.12
C GLY A 334 -5.41 -17.57 15.82
N GLY A 335 -6.52 -16.90 16.11
CA GLY A 335 -6.69 -15.47 15.85
C GLY A 335 -6.83 -15.12 14.37
N PHE A 336 -6.29 -13.96 13.95
CA PHE A 336 -6.41 -13.49 12.56
C PHE A 336 -5.57 -14.33 11.60
N SER A 337 -4.29 -14.56 11.95
CA SER A 337 -3.26 -15.20 11.12
C SER A 337 -3.11 -16.70 11.36
N GLY A 338 -3.67 -17.25 12.45
CA GLY A 338 -3.52 -18.66 12.84
C GLY A 338 -2.42 -18.93 13.87
N SER A 339 -1.72 -17.89 14.36
CA SER A 339 -0.60 -18.01 15.30
C SER A 339 -0.91 -17.54 16.73
N ASP A 340 -2.04 -16.87 16.95
CA ASP A 340 -2.36 -16.27 18.23
C ASP A 340 -2.87 -17.31 19.24
N LYS A 341 -2.38 -17.29 20.48
CA LYS A 341 -2.86 -18.17 21.57
C LYS A 341 -4.09 -17.55 22.23
N ILE A 342 -5.22 -17.56 21.54
CA ILE A 342 -6.45 -16.88 21.99
C ILE A 342 -7.35 -17.72 22.89
N ILE A 343 -7.18 -19.04 22.89
CA ILE A 343 -7.95 -19.98 23.73
C ILE A 343 -7.01 -21.07 24.24
N ASN A 344 -7.16 -21.46 25.51
CA ASN A 344 -6.38 -22.56 26.07
C ASN A 344 -7.08 -23.92 25.90
N ILE A 345 -6.35 -25.01 26.13
CA ILE A 345 -6.86 -26.37 25.91
C ILE A 345 -8.04 -26.73 26.82
N ASP A 346 -8.08 -26.24 28.05
CA ASP A 346 -9.14 -26.55 29.00
C ASP A 346 -10.43 -25.81 28.64
N GLU A 347 -10.32 -24.55 28.22
CA GLU A 347 -11.45 -23.78 27.66
C GLU A 347 -11.99 -24.41 26.37
N PHE A 348 -11.10 -24.87 25.48
CA PHE A 348 -11.52 -25.54 24.26
C PHE A 348 -12.27 -26.85 24.55
N LYS A 349 -11.72 -27.69 25.46
CA LYS A 349 -12.39 -28.91 25.92
C LYS A 349 -13.75 -28.61 26.54
N GLN A 350 -13.84 -27.58 27.37
CA GLN A 350 -15.11 -27.19 27.98
C GLN A 350 -16.19 -26.86 26.94
N LEU A 351 -15.83 -26.22 25.83
CA LEU A 351 -16.76 -25.93 24.74
C LEU A 351 -17.22 -27.19 24.00
N VAL A 352 -16.33 -28.16 23.83
CA VAL A 352 -16.68 -29.47 23.25
C VAL A 352 -17.59 -30.22 24.21
N ASP A 353 -17.20 -30.36 25.47
CA ASP A 353 -17.93 -31.07 26.52
C ASP A 353 -19.32 -30.47 26.78
N SER A 354 -19.45 -29.13 26.67
CA SER A 354 -20.74 -28.45 26.82
C SER A 354 -21.64 -28.57 25.58
N GLY A 355 -21.17 -29.19 24.50
CA GLY A 355 -21.86 -29.26 23.21
C GLY A 355 -21.94 -27.91 22.47
N ALA A 356 -21.09 -26.93 22.84
CA ALA A 356 -21.04 -25.62 22.19
C ALA A 356 -20.22 -25.64 20.90
N LEU A 357 -19.35 -26.65 20.73
CA LEU A 357 -18.51 -26.88 19.57
C LEU A 357 -18.47 -28.38 19.25
N ARG A 358 -18.64 -28.75 17.98
CA ARG A 358 -18.58 -30.15 17.53
C ARG A 358 -17.54 -30.38 16.44
N TYR A 359 -17.45 -29.50 15.46
CA TYR A 359 -16.58 -29.69 14.32
C TYR A 359 -15.35 -28.80 14.41
N ALA A 360 -14.19 -29.33 14.00
CA ALA A 360 -12.95 -28.57 13.88
C ALA A 360 -12.21 -28.91 12.57
N ILE A 361 -11.66 -27.89 11.92
CA ILE A 361 -10.79 -28.04 10.75
C ILE A 361 -9.34 -27.88 11.19
N VAL A 362 -8.50 -28.82 10.78
CA VAL A 362 -7.05 -28.83 11.00
C VAL A 362 -6.34 -28.96 9.65
N LYS A 363 -5.17 -28.32 9.50
CA LYS A 363 -4.33 -28.50 8.31
C LYS A 363 -3.30 -29.61 8.55
N GLU A 364 -3.36 -30.69 7.78
CA GLU A 364 -2.42 -31.81 7.82
C GLU A 364 -1.08 -31.44 7.15
N GLY A 365 0.04 -31.88 7.74
CA GLY A 365 1.34 -31.93 7.06
C GLY A 365 2.19 -30.64 7.03
N ALA A 366 1.98 -29.68 7.91
CA ALA A 366 2.84 -28.48 8.01
C ALA A 366 4.22 -28.79 8.66
N ASN A 367 5.02 -29.66 8.03
CA ASN A 367 6.46 -29.81 8.29
C ASN A 367 7.30 -28.99 7.29
N SER A 368 6.82 -27.82 6.85
CA SER A 368 7.55 -26.96 5.91
C SER A 368 7.78 -25.57 6.50
N GLU A 369 9.06 -25.21 6.61
CA GLU A 369 9.61 -23.91 7.02
C GLU A 369 9.23 -22.74 6.08
N SER A 370 8.14 -22.86 5.31
CA SER A 370 7.88 -22.03 4.13
C SER A 370 6.52 -21.34 4.12
N PHE A 371 5.86 -21.14 5.26
CA PHE A 371 4.90 -20.05 5.47
C PHE A 371 4.80 -19.81 6.98
N ASN A 372 5.31 -18.68 7.48
CA ASN A 372 5.28 -18.27 8.90
C ASN A 372 3.85 -17.88 9.36
N PHE A 373 2.84 -18.64 8.95
CA PHE A 373 1.44 -18.50 9.30
C PHE A 373 0.95 -19.84 9.84
N GLY A 374 1.00 -19.97 11.17
CA GLY A 374 0.62 -21.19 11.88
C GLY A 374 1.85 -21.97 12.32
N ASN A 375 2.15 -21.92 13.62
CA ASN A 375 3.06 -22.89 14.19
C ASN A 375 2.30 -24.24 14.22
N PRO A 376 2.80 -25.32 13.60
CA PRO A 376 2.18 -26.64 13.64
C PRO A 376 2.05 -27.19 15.08
N ASN A 377 2.81 -26.64 16.05
CA ASN A 377 2.74 -27.05 17.45
C ASN A 377 1.71 -26.23 18.24
N HIS A 378 0.45 -26.21 17.79
CA HIS A 378 -0.63 -25.78 18.68
C HIS A 378 -1.10 -27.01 19.47
N PRO A 379 -1.00 -27.05 20.81
CA PRO A 379 -1.49 -28.18 21.60
C PRO A 379 -2.97 -28.54 21.35
N LEU A 380 -3.75 -27.59 20.82
CA LEU A 380 -5.13 -27.86 20.38
C LEU A 380 -5.18 -28.72 19.12
N THR A 381 -4.29 -28.51 18.16
CA THR A 381 -4.25 -29.30 16.92
C THR A 381 -3.99 -30.76 17.25
N ASP A 382 -2.92 -31.03 18.02
CA ASP A 382 -2.59 -32.40 18.46
C ASP A 382 -3.75 -33.05 19.23
N TRP A 383 -4.44 -32.26 20.05
CA TRP A 383 -5.60 -32.74 20.81
C TRP A 383 -6.79 -33.06 19.89
N ILE A 384 -7.10 -32.20 18.93
CA ILE A 384 -8.17 -32.42 17.93
C ILE A 384 -7.87 -33.69 17.13
N GLU A 385 -6.64 -33.86 16.64
CA GLU A 385 -6.27 -35.04 15.86
C GLU A 385 -6.33 -36.33 16.67
N SER A 386 -5.97 -36.27 17.96
CA SER A 386 -5.94 -37.44 18.85
C SER A 386 -7.31 -37.84 19.40
N ASN A 387 -8.24 -36.90 19.54
CA ASN A 387 -9.54 -37.13 20.20
C ASN A 387 -10.72 -37.02 19.24
N GLY A 388 -10.57 -36.33 18.12
CA GLY A 388 -11.60 -36.20 17.09
C GLY A 388 -11.63 -37.39 16.14
N LYS A 389 -12.81 -37.69 15.62
CA LYS A 389 -12.99 -38.65 14.53
C LYS A 389 -12.91 -37.92 13.19
N ARG A 390 -12.05 -38.39 12.28
CA ARG A 390 -11.98 -37.86 10.92
C ARG A 390 -13.31 -38.04 10.20
N VAL A 391 -13.81 -36.96 9.61
CA VAL A 391 -14.96 -36.99 8.69
C VAL A 391 -14.45 -37.39 7.31
N ASP A 392 -15.14 -38.32 6.65
CA ASP A 392 -14.79 -38.78 5.31
C ASP A 392 -14.75 -37.59 4.33
N ILE A 393 -13.64 -37.46 3.61
CA ILE A 393 -13.41 -36.38 2.64
C ILE A 393 -14.55 -36.26 1.63
N ASN A 394 -15.17 -37.39 1.25
CA ASN A 394 -16.27 -37.42 0.30
C ASN A 394 -17.57 -36.83 0.85
N GLU A 395 -17.69 -36.61 2.16
CA GLU A 395 -18.90 -36.03 2.78
C GLU A 395 -18.87 -34.50 2.78
N TRP A 396 -17.69 -33.88 2.85
CA TRP A 396 -17.57 -32.44 3.08
C TRP A 396 -16.68 -31.70 2.07
N GLN A 397 -15.80 -32.38 1.33
CA GLN A 397 -14.95 -31.76 0.33
C GLN A 397 -15.50 -31.98 -1.08
N ASP A 398 -15.54 -30.91 -1.86
CA ASP A 398 -15.87 -30.97 -3.29
C ASP A 398 -14.73 -31.66 -4.06
N ALA A 399 -15.07 -32.42 -5.11
CA ALA A 399 -14.04 -33.10 -5.91
C ALA A 399 -13.20 -32.05 -6.64
N SER A 400 -11.96 -31.84 -6.22
CA SER A 400 -11.07 -30.84 -6.80
C SER A 400 -10.61 -31.27 -8.20
N ASP A 401 -10.87 -30.43 -9.22
CA ASP A 401 -10.13 -30.45 -10.48
C ASP A 401 -8.66 -30.08 -10.18
N SER A 402 -7.75 -31.00 -10.47
CA SER A 402 -6.36 -31.03 -10.00
C SER A 402 -5.41 -29.96 -10.58
N ASN A 403 -5.90 -28.79 -11.00
CA ASN A 403 -5.12 -27.81 -11.77
C ASN A 403 -5.06 -26.37 -11.20
N ASN A 404 -5.67 -26.08 -10.05
CA ASN A 404 -5.65 -24.71 -9.48
C ASN A 404 -4.85 -24.63 -8.19
N GLU A 405 -3.61 -24.11 -8.27
CA GLU A 405 -2.69 -23.87 -7.13
C GLU A 405 -3.10 -22.70 -6.21
N ASN A 406 -4.37 -22.25 -6.20
CA ASN A 406 -4.78 -21.07 -5.43
C ASN A 406 -5.77 -21.38 -4.32
N LEU A 407 -5.27 -21.31 -3.07
CA LEU A 407 -5.97 -21.08 -1.80
C LEU A 407 -7.32 -21.78 -1.63
N ASP A 408 -7.36 -23.07 -1.95
CA ASP A 408 -8.45 -23.94 -1.55
C ASP A 408 -8.30 -24.23 -0.05
N ILE A 409 -9.35 -24.03 0.75
CA ILE A 409 -9.43 -24.53 2.14
C ILE A 409 -9.15 -26.05 2.16
N ASN A 410 -9.35 -26.68 1.01
CA ASN A 410 -9.38 -28.09 0.69
C ASN A 410 -8.00 -28.73 0.45
N GLU A 411 -6.94 -27.98 0.13
CA GLU A 411 -5.61 -28.58 -0.04
C GLU A 411 -4.93 -28.82 1.32
N GLY A 412 -4.99 -30.07 1.77
CA GLY A 412 -4.32 -30.53 2.99
C GLY A 412 -5.03 -30.17 4.28
N SER A 413 -6.31 -29.82 4.26
CA SER A 413 -7.11 -29.69 5.49
C SER A 413 -7.96 -30.94 5.75
N GLN A 414 -8.20 -31.25 7.02
CA GLN A 414 -9.02 -32.36 7.49
C GLN A 414 -10.07 -31.85 8.49
N LEU A 415 -11.31 -32.28 8.30
CA LEU A 415 -12.43 -32.03 9.22
C LEU A 415 -12.52 -33.16 10.27
N TYR A 416 -12.67 -32.77 11.53
CA TYR A 416 -12.82 -33.66 12.69
C TYR A 416 -14.18 -33.44 13.36
N ASP A 417 -14.88 -34.53 13.68
CA ASP A 417 -16.02 -34.57 14.59
C ASP A 417 -15.52 -34.85 16.01
N LEU A 418 -15.76 -33.93 16.93
CA LEU A 418 -15.27 -33.95 18.32
C LEU A 418 -16.26 -34.59 19.30
N LYS A 419 -17.34 -35.19 18.78
CA LYS A 419 -18.41 -35.81 19.57
C LYS A 419 -18.21 -37.30 19.82
#